data_AF-A0A6N7ZP59-F1
#
_entry.id   AF-A0A6N7ZP59-F1
#
_cell.length_a   1.000
_cell.length_b   1.000
_cell.length_c   1.000
_cell.angle_alpha   90.00
_cell.angle_beta   90.00
_cell.angle_gamma   90.00
#
_symmetry.space_group_name_H-M   'P 1'
#
loop_
_entity.id
_entity.type
_entity.pdbx_description
1 polymer ?
#
loop_
_entity_poly.entity_id
_entity_poly.type
_entity_poly.pdbx_seq_one_letter_code
_entity_poly.pdbx_strand_id
1 'polypeptide(L)'
;MPYYHATWVENLPSILKHGLGGSELSRSNFEGIPQGVYLALDPMVSVAVLIEALVDNPNVRDCASPADDLARIRVIVVDDARVSAEKLSVDPVIGRADVAFLHFGVIDVTSSAILTVDQLLSSAEEETATAISP
;
A
#
# COMPACT_ATOMS: atom_id res chain seq x y z
N MET A 1 -0.90 -5.58 -15.07
CA MET A 1 -0.43 -4.30 -14.48
C MET A 1 -0.30 -4.53 -13.00
N PRO A 2 0.83 -4.18 -12.35
CA PRO A 2 1.00 -4.47 -10.93
C PRO A 2 0.02 -3.65 -10.07
N TYR A 3 -0.22 -4.17 -8.87
CA TYR A 3 -0.83 -3.43 -7.78
C TYR A 3 0.23 -3.00 -6.77
N TYR A 4 -0.11 -2.02 -5.94
CA TYR A 4 0.76 -1.48 -4.90
C TYR A 4 0.06 -1.49 -3.55
N HIS A 5 0.78 -1.93 -2.52
CA HIS A 5 0.32 -1.92 -1.14
C HIS A 5 1.32 -1.20 -0.25
N ALA A 6 0.89 -0.09 0.37
CA ALA A 6 1.69 0.59 1.38
C ALA A 6 1.44 0.00 2.77
N THR A 7 2.53 -0.19 3.51
CA THR A 7 2.52 -0.66 4.90
C THR A 7 3.64 0.00 5.69
N TRP A 8 3.58 -0.12 7.01
CA TRP A 8 4.71 0.18 7.89
C TRP A 8 5.78 -0.92 7.80
N VAL A 9 7.06 -0.53 7.92
CA VAL A 9 8.21 -1.45 7.89
C VAL A 9 8.12 -2.52 8.98
N GLU A 10 7.52 -2.22 10.12
CA GLU A 10 7.35 -3.16 11.24
C GLU A 10 6.40 -4.32 10.92
N ASN A 11 5.51 -4.14 9.94
CA ASN A 11 4.61 -5.20 9.49
C ASN A 11 5.28 -6.16 8.50
N LEU A 12 6.39 -5.74 7.86
CA LEU A 12 7.04 -6.55 6.81
C LEU A 12 7.43 -7.95 7.28
N PRO A 13 8.00 -8.18 8.49
CA PRO A 13 8.32 -9.54 8.93
C PRO A 13 7.10 -10.46 8.98
N SER A 14 5.94 -9.94 9.38
CA SER A 14 4.68 -10.71 9.40
C SER A 14 4.17 -10.96 7.99
N ILE A 15 4.13 -9.92 7.16
CA ILE A 15 3.67 -9.99 5.77
C ILE A 15 4.52 -10.96 4.95
N LEU A 16 5.85 -10.91 5.09
CA LEU A 16 6.77 -11.81 4.38
C LEU A 16 6.67 -13.26 4.87
N LYS A 17 6.16 -13.50 6.07
CA LYS A 17 5.96 -14.86 6.60
C LYS A 17 4.59 -15.43 6.25
N HIS A 18 3.55 -14.60 6.23
CA HIS A 18 2.15 -15.04 6.15
C HIS A 18 1.43 -14.59 4.87
N GLY A 19 2.04 -13.74 4.06
CA GLY A 19 1.37 -13.02 2.97
C GLY A 19 0.61 -11.79 3.47
N LEU A 20 0.24 -10.92 2.52
CA LEU A 20 -0.66 -9.81 2.80
C LEU A 20 -2.05 -10.34 3.13
N GLY A 21 -2.65 -9.86 4.22
CA GLY A 21 -3.95 -10.36 4.70
C GLY A 21 -3.92 -11.71 5.41
N GLY A 22 -2.74 -12.32 5.57
CA GLY A 22 -2.58 -13.65 6.21
C GLY A 22 -2.39 -13.62 7.73
N SER A 23 -2.25 -12.45 8.34
CA SER A 23 -2.13 -12.30 9.80
C SER A 23 -3.50 -12.10 10.44
N GLU A 24 -3.82 -12.85 11.49
CA GLU A 24 -5.04 -12.62 12.30
C GLU A 24 -5.05 -11.24 12.99
N LEU A 25 -3.89 -10.57 13.06
CA LEU A 25 -3.75 -9.22 13.59
C LEU A 25 -4.01 -8.12 12.54
N SER A 26 -4.38 -8.48 11.31
CA SER A 26 -4.66 -7.50 10.25
C SER A 26 -5.91 -6.68 10.60
N ARG A 27 -5.71 -5.53 11.22
CA ARG A 27 -6.76 -4.53 11.42
C ARG A 27 -7.02 -3.80 10.11
N SER A 28 -8.28 -3.43 9.88
CA SER A 28 -8.61 -2.49 8.82
C SER A 28 -7.89 -1.15 9.06
N ASN A 29 -7.46 -0.51 7.97
CA ASN A 29 -6.87 0.84 8.04
C ASN A 29 -7.90 1.91 8.41
N PHE A 30 -9.20 1.63 8.20
CA PHE A 30 -10.31 2.55 8.47
C PHE A 30 -11.44 1.85 9.23
N GLU A 31 -12.15 2.60 10.06
CA GLU A 31 -13.34 2.11 10.78
C GLU A 31 -14.50 1.85 9.80
N GLY A 32 -15.24 0.75 10.01
CA GLY A 32 -16.40 0.40 9.18
C GLY A 32 -16.08 -0.28 7.84
N ILE A 33 -14.80 -0.50 7.52
CA ILE A 33 -14.39 -1.17 6.29
C ILE A 33 -14.15 -2.67 6.54
N PRO A 34 -14.69 -3.58 5.68
CA PRO A 34 -14.47 -5.01 5.81
C PRO A 34 -12.97 -5.35 5.78
N GLN A 35 -12.58 -6.36 6.57
CA GLN A 35 -11.20 -6.82 6.64
C GLN A 35 -10.72 -7.29 5.25
N GLY A 36 -9.77 -6.56 4.68
CA GLY A 36 -9.26 -6.79 3.33
C GLY A 36 -7.92 -6.08 3.12
N VAL A 37 -7.23 -6.42 2.04
CA VAL A 37 -5.96 -5.82 1.65
C VAL A 37 -6.22 -4.69 0.67
N TYR A 38 -5.84 -3.48 1.02
CA TYR A 38 -5.87 -2.34 0.11
C TYR A 38 -4.79 -2.48 -0.97
N LEU A 39 -5.21 -2.36 -2.22
CA LEU A 39 -4.35 -2.37 -3.41
C LEU A 39 -4.63 -1.13 -4.24
N ALA A 40 -3.59 -0.45 -4.72
CA ALA A 40 -3.71 0.67 -5.64
C ALA A 40 -3.07 0.35 -6.99
N LEU A 41 -3.51 1.01 -8.06
CA LEU A 41 -2.85 0.94 -9.38
C LEU A 41 -1.67 1.90 -9.50
N ASP A 42 -1.58 2.86 -8.57
CA ASP A 42 -0.52 3.85 -8.50
C ASP A 42 0.19 3.74 -7.13
N PRO A 43 1.53 3.70 -7.11
CA PRO A 43 2.28 3.54 -5.86
C PRO A 43 2.08 4.73 -4.90
N MET A 44 1.98 5.96 -5.41
CA MET A 44 1.75 7.15 -4.61
C MET A 44 0.32 7.19 -4.04
N VAL A 45 -0.66 6.65 -4.76
CA VAL A 45 -2.02 6.45 -4.21
C VAL A 45 -1.98 5.50 -3.01
N SER A 46 -1.21 4.41 -3.09
CA SER A 46 -1.08 3.48 -1.95
C SER A 46 -0.49 4.17 -0.72
N VAL A 47 0.52 5.03 -0.91
CA VAL A 47 1.15 5.82 0.16
C VAL A 47 0.15 6.82 0.75
N ALA A 48 -0.61 7.52 -0.11
CA ALA A 48 -1.59 8.50 0.32
C ALA A 48 -2.68 7.89 1.23
N VAL A 49 -3.17 6.69 0.90
CA VAL A 49 -4.14 5.96 1.73
C VAL A 49 -3.58 5.66 3.12
N LEU A 50 -2.32 5.26 3.22
CA LEU A 50 -1.69 4.98 4.51
C LEU A 50 -1.47 6.27 5.34
N ILE A 51 -1.12 7.38 4.68
CA ILE A 51 -0.98 8.69 5.33
C ILE A 51 -2.35 9.18 5.84
N GLU A 52 -3.42 9.01 5.07
CA GLU A 52 -4.79 9.36 5.47
C GLU A 52 -5.20 8.59 6.72
N ALA A 53 -4.98 7.26 6.74
CA ALA A 53 -5.23 6.44 7.92
C ALA A 53 -4.42 6.89 9.15
N LEU A 54 -3.20 7.38 8.95
CA LEU A 54 -2.36 7.94 10.02
C LEU A 54 -2.88 9.29 10.54
N VAL A 55 -3.36 10.16 9.65
CA VAL A 55 -3.93 11.47 10.01
C VAL A 55 -5.23 11.29 10.80
N ASP A 56 -6.05 10.33 10.42
CA ASP A 56 -7.30 10.00 11.11
C ASP A 56 -7.06 9.33 12.47
N ASN A 57 -5.89 8.69 12.65
CA ASN A 57 -5.51 8.00 13.89
C ASN A 57 -4.16 8.52 14.45
N PRO A 58 -4.10 9.77 14.93
CA PRO A 58 -2.83 10.41 15.32
C PRO A 58 -2.15 9.73 16.52
N ASN A 59 -2.89 8.97 17.33
CA ASN A 59 -2.36 8.22 18.48
C ASN A 59 -1.51 6.99 18.08
N VAL A 60 -1.45 6.65 16.78
CA VAL A 60 -0.60 5.58 16.24
C VAL A 60 0.80 6.09 15.90
N ARG A 61 1.01 7.43 15.93
CA ARG A 61 2.33 8.05 15.72
C ARG A 61 3.20 7.86 16.96
N ASP A 62 4.23 7.04 16.81
CA ASP A 62 5.32 6.89 17.80
C ASP A 62 6.61 7.61 17.32
N CYS A 63 6.49 8.47 16.31
CA CYS A 63 7.61 9.16 15.66
C CYS A 63 7.80 10.58 16.16
N ALA A 64 9.06 11.03 16.17
CA ALA A 64 9.40 12.41 16.52
C ALA A 64 8.97 13.42 15.45
N SER A 65 8.86 13.01 14.18
CA SER A 65 8.46 13.87 13.07
C SER A 65 7.68 13.14 11.96
N PRO A 66 6.89 13.87 11.13
CA PRO A 66 6.26 13.30 9.94
C PRO A 66 7.24 12.72 8.91
N ALA A 67 8.46 13.23 8.85
CA ALA A 67 9.50 12.68 7.97
C ALA A 67 9.93 11.28 8.41
N ASP A 68 9.98 11.03 9.72
CA ASP A 68 10.29 9.71 10.27
C ASP A 68 9.16 8.71 9.97
N ASP A 69 7.89 9.15 9.99
CA ASP A 69 6.75 8.34 9.56
C ASP A 69 6.91 7.92 8.10
N LEU A 70 7.21 8.86 7.19
CA LEU A 70 7.42 8.57 5.76
C LEU A 70 8.58 7.60 5.53
N ALA A 71 9.69 7.75 6.25
CA ALA A 71 10.87 6.88 6.14
C ALA A 71 10.57 5.42 6.54
N ARG A 72 9.50 5.18 7.31
CA ARG A 72 9.04 3.86 7.74
C ARG A 72 8.02 3.24 6.78
N ILE A 73 7.46 4.00 5.85
CA ILE A 73 6.54 3.46 4.84
C ILE A 73 7.31 2.58 3.86
N ARG A 74 6.71 1.45 3.53
CA ARG A 74 7.19 0.48 2.54
C ARG A 74 6.06 0.18 1.58
N VAL A 75 6.38 0.15 0.29
CA VAL A 75 5.42 -0.14 -0.78
C VAL A 75 5.79 -1.45 -1.43
N ILE A 76 4.89 -2.42 -1.33
CA ILE A 76 5.04 -3.75 -1.90
C ILE A 76 4.46 -3.72 -3.31
N VAL A 77 5.26 -4.12 -4.30
CA VAL A 77 4.83 -4.29 -5.68
C VAL A 77 4.23 -5.69 -5.85
N VAL A 78 2.94 -5.75 -6.13
CA VAL A 78 2.16 -6.98 -6.22
C VAL A 78 1.88 -7.27 -7.69
N ASP A 79 2.42 -8.37 -8.20
CA ASP A 79 2.10 -8.87 -9.55
C ASP A 79 0.60 -9.19 -9.64
N ASP A 80 -0.08 -8.74 -10.71
CA ASP A 80 -1.49 -9.01 -10.91
C ASP A 80 -1.83 -10.50 -11.03
N ALA A 81 -0.88 -11.33 -11.46
CA ALA A 81 -1.04 -12.79 -11.46
C ALA A 81 -1.26 -13.38 -10.06
N ARG A 82 -0.91 -12.64 -8.99
CA ARG A 82 -1.10 -13.05 -7.58
C ARG A 82 -2.45 -12.62 -7.02
N VAL A 83 -3.25 -11.88 -7.79
CA VAL A 83 -4.50 -11.26 -7.34
C VAL A 83 -5.67 -11.90 -8.08
N SER A 84 -6.61 -12.50 -7.35
CA SER A 84 -7.80 -13.10 -7.97
C SER A 84 -8.84 -12.01 -8.21
N ALA A 85 -9.23 -11.78 -9.47
CA ALA A 85 -10.20 -10.74 -9.83
C ALA A 85 -11.56 -10.89 -9.11
N GLU A 86 -11.99 -12.13 -8.85
CA GLU A 86 -13.22 -12.44 -8.10
C GLU A 86 -13.19 -12.01 -6.61
N LYS A 87 -11.98 -11.77 -6.08
CA LYS A 87 -11.76 -11.30 -4.70
C LYS A 87 -11.50 -9.81 -4.61
N LEU A 88 -11.48 -9.11 -5.76
CA LEU A 88 -11.36 -7.66 -5.80
C LEU A 88 -12.73 -7.01 -5.72
N SER A 89 -12.83 -6.01 -4.86
CA SER A 89 -13.96 -5.10 -4.79
C SER A 89 -13.44 -3.67 -4.82
N VAL A 90 -14.27 -2.77 -5.33
CA VAL A 90 -14.08 -1.35 -5.10
C VAL A 90 -14.33 -1.08 -3.61
N ASP A 91 -13.55 -0.19 -3.03
CA ASP A 91 -13.82 0.32 -1.69
C ASP A 91 -15.15 1.11 -1.69
N PRO A 92 -16.17 0.66 -0.92
CA PRO A 92 -17.45 1.34 -0.86
C PRO A 92 -17.41 2.74 -0.23
N VAL A 93 -16.34 3.09 0.50
CA VAL A 93 -16.18 4.35 1.22
C VAL A 93 -15.44 5.38 0.38
N ILE A 94 -14.30 4.99 -0.21
CA ILE A 94 -13.46 5.91 -0.99
C ILE A 94 -14.06 6.17 -2.38
N GLY A 95 -14.82 5.22 -2.94
CA GLY A 95 -15.54 5.40 -4.21
C GLY A 95 -14.65 5.58 -5.44
N ARG A 96 -13.34 5.36 -5.31
CA ARG A 96 -12.33 5.53 -6.37
C ARG A 96 -12.04 4.21 -7.07
N ALA A 97 -13.05 3.72 -7.79
CA ALA A 97 -13.04 2.42 -8.49
C ALA A 97 -11.94 2.28 -9.54
N ASP A 98 -11.38 3.39 -9.98
CA ASP A 98 -10.38 3.51 -11.02
C ASP A 98 -8.93 3.51 -10.49
N VAL A 99 -8.72 3.63 -9.18
CA VAL A 99 -7.36 3.75 -8.62
C VAL A 99 -7.08 2.86 -7.40
N ALA A 100 -8.10 2.40 -6.66
CA ALA A 100 -7.91 1.57 -5.47
C ALA A 100 -8.97 0.47 -5.31
N PHE A 101 -8.54 -0.66 -4.76
CA PHE A 101 -9.34 -1.87 -4.58
C PHE A 101 -9.10 -2.49 -3.20
N LEU A 102 -10.10 -3.23 -2.71
CA LEU A 102 -10.01 -4.15 -1.59
C LEU A 102 -9.91 -5.57 -2.12
N HIS A 103 -8.86 -6.29 -1.75
CA HIS A 103 -8.73 -7.72 -2.00
C HIS A 103 -9.08 -8.54 -0.76
N PHE A 104 -10.03 -9.47 -0.90
CA PHE A 104 -10.47 -10.36 0.18
C PHE A 104 -9.72 -11.68 0.17
N GLY A 105 -8.73 -11.81 1.06
CA GLY A 105 -7.96 -13.03 1.26
C GLY A 105 -6.47 -12.75 1.37
N VAL A 106 -5.67 -13.82 1.22
CA VAL A 106 -4.22 -13.75 1.36
C VAL A 106 -3.55 -13.62 0.00
N ILE A 107 -2.61 -12.68 -0.13
CA ILE A 107 -1.76 -12.51 -1.31
C ILE A 107 -0.33 -12.90 -0.92
N ASP A 108 0.25 -13.88 -1.59
CA ASP A 108 1.68 -14.20 -1.42
C ASP A 108 2.53 -13.10 -2.04
N VAL A 109 3.37 -12.45 -1.22
CA VAL A 109 4.28 -11.37 -1.63
C VAL A 109 5.73 -11.67 -1.22
N THR A 110 6.06 -12.93 -0.93
CA THR A 110 7.38 -13.35 -0.44
C THR A 110 8.54 -12.94 -1.36
N SER A 111 8.29 -12.90 -2.67
CA SER A 111 9.27 -12.53 -3.69
C SER A 111 8.96 -11.20 -4.38
N SER A 112 8.06 -10.39 -3.81
CA SER A 112 7.69 -9.09 -4.36
C SER A 112 8.80 -8.05 -4.12
N ALA A 113 8.94 -7.10 -5.04
CA ALA A 113 9.77 -5.93 -4.81
C ALA A 113 9.16 -5.06 -3.70
N ILE A 114 10.02 -4.49 -2.85
CA ILE A 114 9.62 -3.60 -1.77
C ILE A 114 10.39 -2.30 -1.95
N LEU A 115 9.66 -1.20 -2.07
CA LEU A 115 10.18 0.13 -2.33
C LEU A 115 10.04 1.02 -1.09
N THR A 116 10.99 1.93 -0.90
CA THR A 116 10.84 3.06 0.02
C THR A 116 10.10 4.20 -0.69
N VAL A 117 9.56 5.15 0.09
CA VAL A 117 8.94 6.35 -0.48
C VAL A 117 9.94 7.16 -1.31
N ASP A 118 11.18 7.30 -0.83
CA ASP A 118 12.24 8.02 -1.57
C ASP A 118 12.51 7.39 -2.95
N GLN A 119 12.56 6.06 -3.03
CA GLN A 119 12.74 5.35 -4.31
C GLN A 119 11.60 5.65 -5.28
N LEU A 120 10.35 5.73 -4.78
CA LEU A 120 9.19 6.09 -5.61
C LEU A 120 9.29 7.52 -6.14
N LEU A 121 9.72 8.47 -5.30
CA LEU A 121 9.87 9.86 -5.69
C LEU A 121 10.97 10.04 -6.75
N SER A 122 12.12 9.39 -6.59
CA SER A 122 13.20 9.43 -7.60
C SER A 122 12.78 8.79 -8.93
N SER A 123 11.95 7.75 -8.90
CA SER A 123 11.44 7.11 -10.12
C SER A 123 10.53 8.04 -10.93
N ALA A 124 9.72 8.85 -10.25
CA ALA A 124 8.83 9.82 -10.89
C ALA A 124 9.60 10.98 -11.55
N GLU A 125 10.76 11.36 -10.98
CA GLU A 125 11.62 12.40 -11.54
C GLU A 125 12.27 11.96 -12.86
N GLU A 126 12.69 10.69 -12.99
CA GLU A 126 13.26 10.15 -14.23
C GLU A 126 12.24 10.07 -15.38
N GLU A 127 11.01 9.66 -15.06
CA GLU A 127 9.92 9.59 -16.04
C GLU A 127 9.51 10.99 -16.53
N THR A 128 9.51 11.97 -15.62
CA THR A 128 9.29 13.37 -15.95
C THR A 128 10.44 13.92 -16.80
N ALA A 129 11.70 13.71 -16.41
CA ALA A 129 12.87 14.19 -17.16
C ALA A 129 12.96 13.63 -18.60
N THR A 130 12.49 12.39 -18.80
CA THR A 130 12.40 11.77 -20.12
C THR A 130 11.28 12.39 -20.96
N ALA A 131 10.16 12.80 -20.34
CA ALA A 131 9.04 13.44 -21.04
C ALA A 131 9.29 14.90 -21.46
N ILE A 132 10.29 15.58 -20.87
CA ILE A 132 10.67 16.98 -21.22
C ILE A 132 11.93 17.08 -22.07
N SER A 133 12.58 15.96 -22.39
CA SER A 133 13.73 15.93 -23.30
C SER A 133 13.23 15.78 -24.76
N PRO A 134 13.49 16.76 -25.66
CA PRO A 134 12.98 16.75 -27.04
C PRO A 134 13.62 15.69 -27.95
#